data_AF-A0ABD3WXV4-F1
#
_entry.id   AF-A0ABD3WXV4-F1
#
_cell.length_a   1.000
_cell.length_b   1.000
_cell.length_c   1.000
_cell.angle_alpha   90.00
_cell.angle_beta   90.00
_cell.angle_gamma   90.00
#
_symmetry.space_group_name_H-M   'P 1'
#
loop_
_entity.id
_entity.type
_entity.pdbx_description
1 polymer ?
#
loop_
_entity_poly.entity_id
_entity_poly.type
_entity_poly.pdbx_seq_one_letter_code
_entity_poly.pdbx_strand_id
1 'polypeptide(L)'
;MRVQTNDKSIQCPETQLKNQMTLEAGNTKAPSDDELFALSKQLNKHENEWWFLAKLLGLSDKQIHEIEHGAGSKHIVRQYYTMLTAWRGQNAGQEQGSVRYLLKQCDEAGIDRKVTDTVFGN
;
A
#
# COMPACT_ATOMS: atom_id res chain seq x y z
N MET A 1 -42.77 -43.57 -24.40
CA MET A 1 -41.55 -43.77 -23.60
C MET A 1 -41.58 -42.77 -22.44
N ARG A 2 -41.40 -43.20 -21.19
CA ARG A 2 -41.14 -42.35 -20.01
C ARG A 2 -39.64 -42.05 -19.94
N VAL A 3 -39.25 -40.81 -19.56
CA VAL A 3 -38.13 -40.39 -18.66
C VAL A 3 -38.38 -38.88 -18.41
N GLN A 4 -38.98 -38.46 -17.29
CA GLN A 4 -38.35 -38.09 -16.01
C GLN A 4 -37.54 -36.77 -16.02
N THR A 5 -38.10 -35.76 -15.36
CA THR A 5 -37.50 -34.84 -14.37
C THR A 5 -36.01 -34.52 -14.43
N ASN A 6 -35.68 -33.22 -14.43
CA ASN A 6 -34.98 -32.61 -13.30
C ASN A 6 -35.17 -31.09 -13.28
N ASP A 7 -35.98 -30.67 -12.31
CA ASP A 7 -35.88 -29.40 -11.60
C ASP A 7 -34.46 -29.30 -11.01
N LYS A 8 -33.77 -28.17 -11.23
CA LYS A 8 -32.72 -27.67 -10.33
C LYS A 8 -32.25 -26.29 -10.79
N SER A 9 -32.71 -25.30 -10.04
CA SER A 9 -32.05 -24.03 -9.73
C SER A 9 -30.53 -24.08 -9.91
N ILE A 10 -30.00 -23.31 -10.86
CA ILE A 10 -28.62 -22.82 -10.76
C ILE A 10 -28.73 -21.42 -10.15
N GLN A 11 -28.77 -21.42 -8.82
CA GLN A 11 -28.23 -20.35 -8.00
C GLN A 11 -26.80 -20.10 -8.48
N CYS A 12 -26.47 -18.85 -8.79
CA CYS A 12 -25.07 -18.42 -8.75
C CYS A 12 -24.53 -18.86 -7.39
N PRO A 13 -23.51 -19.73 -7.32
CA PRO A 13 -22.90 -20.04 -6.05
C PRO A 13 -22.37 -18.71 -5.49
N GLU A 14 -23.04 -18.23 -4.42
CA GLU A 14 -22.46 -17.31 -3.47
C GLU A 14 -21.11 -17.90 -3.10
N THR A 15 -20.05 -17.34 -3.69
CA THR A 15 -18.71 -17.60 -3.20
C THR A 15 -18.68 -16.97 -1.83
N GLN A 16 -19.00 -17.80 -0.83
CA GLN A 16 -18.74 -17.50 0.57
C GLN A 16 -17.25 -17.18 0.66
N LEU A 17 -16.93 -15.89 0.71
CA LEU A 17 -15.66 -15.36 1.18
C LEU A 17 -15.54 -15.71 2.66
N LYS A 18 -15.39 -17.01 2.97
CA LYS A 18 -14.86 -17.49 4.25
C LYS A 18 -13.35 -17.39 4.19
N ASN A 19 -12.90 -16.15 4.31
CA ASN A 19 -11.63 -15.76 4.90
C ASN A 19 -11.76 -14.29 5.26
N GLN A 20 -12.66 -14.02 6.22
CA GLN A 20 -12.43 -12.89 7.11
C GLN A 20 -11.18 -13.24 7.92
N MET A 21 -10.00 -12.92 7.37
CA MET A 21 -8.97 -12.41 8.26
C MET A 21 -9.62 -11.18 8.88
N THR A 22 -9.80 -11.20 10.19
CA THR A 22 -10.13 -10.04 11.00
C THR A 22 -8.95 -9.07 10.86
N LEU A 23 -8.90 -8.37 9.73
CA LEU A 23 -8.01 -7.23 9.53
C LEU A 23 -8.54 -6.16 10.48
N GLU A 24 -7.77 -5.94 11.54
CA GLU A 24 -8.10 -4.96 12.56
C GLU A 24 -8.53 -3.63 11.93
N ALA A 25 -9.65 -3.09 12.40
CA ALA A 25 -10.32 -1.91 11.86
C ALA A 25 -9.48 -0.61 11.89
N GLY A 26 -8.21 -0.67 12.28
CA GLY A 26 -7.28 0.46 12.40
C GLY A 26 -6.56 0.87 11.12
N ASN A 27 -6.52 0.04 10.07
CA ASN A 27 -5.65 0.27 8.89
C ASN A 27 -6.31 0.96 7.69
N THR A 28 -7.56 1.42 7.78
CA THR A 28 -8.22 2.19 6.71
C THR A 28 -7.97 3.70 6.79
N LYS A 29 -7.36 4.19 7.88
CA LYS A 29 -6.98 5.61 8.04
C LYS A 29 -5.83 5.99 7.11
N ALA A 30 -5.71 7.28 6.79
CA ALA A 30 -4.52 7.81 6.16
C ALA A 30 -3.33 7.82 7.14
N PRO A 31 -2.10 7.53 6.71
CA PRO A 31 -0.94 7.55 7.59
C PRO A 31 -0.62 8.96 8.08
N SER A 32 -0.30 9.08 9.36
CA SER A 32 0.12 10.31 10.01
C SER A 32 1.51 10.74 9.53
N ASP A 33 1.88 11.99 9.77
CA ASP A 33 3.20 12.49 9.38
C ASP A 33 4.35 11.77 10.10
N ASP A 34 4.15 11.49 11.40
CA ASP A 34 5.09 10.72 12.21
C ASP A 34 5.24 9.28 11.70
N GLU A 35 4.12 8.64 11.30
CA GLU A 35 4.13 7.30 10.70
C GLU A 35 4.91 7.29 9.37
N LEU A 36 4.69 8.28 8.49
CA LEU A 36 5.45 8.39 7.24
C LEU A 36 6.94 8.66 7.47
N PHE A 37 7.28 9.50 8.44
CA PHE A 37 8.67 9.78 8.79
C PHE A 37 9.36 8.57 9.40
N ALA A 38 8.70 7.86 10.32
CA ALA A 38 9.22 6.61 10.88
C ALA A 38 9.44 5.55 9.79
N LEU A 39 8.49 5.39 8.86
CA LEU A 39 8.62 4.48 7.71
C LEU A 39 9.81 4.85 6.84
N SER A 40 9.98 6.13 6.49
CA SER A 40 11.11 6.59 5.67
C SER A 40 12.48 6.24 6.27
N LYS A 41 12.60 6.26 7.62
CA LYS A 41 13.83 5.86 8.32
C LYS A 41 14.10 4.37 8.25
N GLN A 42 13.07 3.54 8.31
CA GLN A 42 13.21 2.09 8.21
C GLN A 42 13.51 1.68 6.75
N LEU A 43 12.82 2.28 5.79
CA LEU A 43 13.04 2.06 4.35
C LEU A 43 14.45 2.46 3.90
N ASN A 44 15.07 3.46 4.53
CA ASN A 44 16.46 3.82 4.27
C ASN A 44 17.46 2.68 4.53
N LYS A 45 17.12 1.70 5.37
CA LYS A 45 17.97 0.51 5.56
C LYS A 45 17.87 -0.49 4.40
N HIS A 46 16.88 -0.30 3.52
CA HIS A 46 16.65 -1.01 2.27
C HIS A 46 17.09 -0.09 1.13
N GLU A 47 18.42 -0.05 0.92
CA GLU A 47 19.00 0.74 -0.16
C GLU A 47 18.52 0.18 -1.51
N ASN A 48 17.92 1.04 -2.35
CA ASN A 48 17.60 0.85 -3.79
C ASN A 48 16.16 0.49 -4.23
N GLU A 49 15.13 0.64 -3.39
CA GLU A 49 13.74 0.32 -3.82
C GLU A 49 12.78 1.52 -3.85
N TRP A 50 13.25 2.73 -3.53
CA TRP A 50 12.36 3.89 -3.42
C TRP A 50 11.72 4.31 -4.75
N TRP A 51 12.43 4.18 -5.88
CA TRP A 51 11.86 4.44 -7.21
C TRP A 51 10.77 3.44 -7.58
N PHE A 52 11.00 2.17 -7.24
CA PHE A 52 10.04 1.10 -7.52
C PHE A 52 8.78 1.28 -6.68
N LEU A 53 8.94 1.57 -5.38
CA LEU A 53 7.83 1.90 -4.51
C LEU A 53 7.09 3.17 -4.99
N ALA A 54 7.79 4.21 -5.44
CA ALA A 54 7.16 5.42 -5.97
C ALA A 54 6.26 5.12 -7.18
N LYS A 55 6.73 4.26 -8.09
CA LYS A 55 5.96 3.79 -9.26
C LYS A 55 4.71 3.01 -8.84
N LEU A 56 4.83 2.09 -7.88
CA LEU A 56 3.71 1.32 -7.34
C LEU A 56 2.67 2.21 -6.66
N LEU A 57 3.12 3.24 -5.95
CA LEU A 57 2.25 4.28 -5.36
C LEU A 57 1.61 5.21 -6.40
N GLY A 58 1.91 5.05 -7.69
CA GLY A 58 1.30 5.81 -8.78
C GLY A 58 1.88 7.21 -8.99
N LEU A 59 3.07 7.51 -8.44
CA LEU A 59 3.75 8.77 -8.76
C LEU A 59 4.19 8.77 -10.23
N SER A 60 4.02 9.92 -10.88
CA SER A 60 4.50 10.12 -12.25
C SER A 60 6.02 10.22 -12.31
N ASP A 61 6.61 9.91 -13.47
CA ASP A 61 8.05 10.05 -13.72
C ASP A 61 8.55 11.47 -13.45
N LYS A 62 7.72 12.48 -13.75
CA LYS A 62 8.01 13.88 -13.44
C LYS A 62 8.17 14.10 -11.93
N GLN A 63 7.27 13.56 -11.12
CA GLN A 63 7.33 13.70 -9.65
C GLN A 63 8.52 12.94 -9.06
N ILE A 64 8.79 11.73 -9.57
CA ILE A 64 9.95 10.94 -9.16
C ILE A 64 11.24 11.72 -9.44
N HIS A 65 11.36 12.30 -10.65
CA HIS A 65 12.49 13.14 -11.02
C HIS A 65 12.61 14.39 -10.14
N GLU A 66 11.51 15.06 -9.81
CA GLU A 66 11.50 16.20 -8.89
C GLU A 66 11.94 15.82 -7.47
N ILE A 67 11.59 14.63 -6.97
CA ILE A 67 12.03 14.12 -5.66
C ILE A 67 13.52 13.72 -5.71
N GLU A 68 13.94 13.09 -6.79
CA GLU A 68 15.31 12.63 -6.99
C GLU A 68 16.29 13.80 -7.11
N HIS A 69 15.92 14.87 -7.81
CA HIS A 69 16.79 16.03 -8.04
C HIS A 69 16.45 17.25 -7.17
N GLY A 70 15.39 17.15 -6.36
CA GLY A 70 14.92 18.22 -5.49
C GLY A 70 15.87 18.56 -4.34
N ALA A 71 15.54 19.64 -3.63
CA ALA A 71 16.28 20.07 -2.45
C ALA A 71 16.20 19.00 -1.35
N GLY A 72 17.28 18.25 -1.13
CA GLY A 72 17.31 17.14 -0.17
C GLY A 72 17.62 15.77 -0.77
N SER A 73 17.85 15.69 -2.09
CA SER A 73 18.23 14.49 -2.84
C SER A 73 19.43 13.71 -2.33
N LYS A 74 20.32 14.36 -1.57
CA LYS A 74 21.47 13.70 -0.92
C LYS A 74 21.07 12.80 0.26
N HIS A 75 19.82 12.87 0.70
CA HIS A 75 19.31 12.10 1.82
C HIS A 75 18.15 11.21 1.35
N ILE A 76 18.44 9.93 1.17
CA ILE A 76 17.45 8.91 0.75
C ILE A 76 16.24 8.83 1.71
N VAL A 77 16.43 9.01 3.03
CA VAL A 77 15.32 9.13 4.01
C VAL A 77 14.38 10.26 3.61
N ARG A 78 14.93 11.40 3.19
CA ARG A 78 14.15 12.56 2.77
C ARG A 78 13.43 12.30 1.46
N GLN A 79 14.06 11.59 0.51
CA GLN A 79 13.41 11.16 -0.73
C GLN A 79 12.19 10.26 -0.44
N TYR A 80 12.34 9.23 0.41
CA TYR A 80 11.24 8.38 0.85
C TYR A 80 10.11 9.19 1.51
N TYR A 81 10.45 10.08 2.44
CA TYR A 81 9.45 10.90 3.13
C TYR A 81 8.71 11.85 2.16
N THR A 82 9.43 12.51 1.25
CA THR A 82 8.81 13.39 0.24
C THR A 82 7.93 12.60 -0.73
N MET A 83 8.35 11.41 -1.15
CA MET A 83 7.53 10.50 -1.96
C MET A 83 6.24 10.10 -1.23
N LEU A 84 6.35 9.64 0.02
CA LEU A 84 5.20 9.20 0.81
C LEU A 84 4.20 10.34 1.09
N THR A 85 4.71 11.54 1.38
CA THR A 85 3.86 12.72 1.61
C THR A 85 3.17 13.18 0.32
N ALA A 86 3.84 13.12 -0.82
CA ALA A 86 3.26 13.38 -2.13
C ALA A 86 2.14 12.38 -2.47
N TRP A 87 2.39 11.09 -2.31
CA TRP A 87 1.38 10.03 -2.50
C TRP A 87 0.15 10.24 -1.59
N ARG A 88 0.37 10.49 -0.29
CA ARG A 88 -0.73 10.74 0.66
C ARG A 88 -1.57 11.94 0.23
N GLY A 89 -0.92 13.02 -0.22
CA GLY A 89 -1.60 14.22 -0.69
C GLY A 89 -2.47 13.98 -1.93
N GLN A 90 -1.98 13.19 -2.88
CA GLN A 90 -2.73 12.83 -4.10
C GLN A 90 -3.96 11.96 -3.81
N ASN A 91 -3.87 11.12 -2.79
CA ASN A 91 -4.88 10.12 -2.46
C ASN A 91 -5.70 10.46 -1.19
N ALA A 92 -5.65 11.72 -0.75
CA ALA A 92 -6.35 12.17 0.44
C ALA A 92 -7.87 11.93 0.32
N GLY A 93 -8.44 11.22 1.31
CA GLY A 93 -9.87 10.86 1.33
C GLY A 93 -10.24 9.68 0.44
N GLN A 94 -9.28 9.01 -0.19
CA GLN A 94 -9.50 7.82 -1.03
C GLN A 94 -8.96 6.56 -0.34
N GLU A 95 -9.47 5.38 -0.72
CA GLU A 95 -8.97 4.09 -0.22
C GLU A 95 -7.47 3.91 -0.52
N GLN A 96 -7.02 4.44 -1.67
CA GLN A 96 -5.62 4.44 -2.10
C GLN A 96 -4.70 5.30 -1.22
N GLY A 97 -5.24 6.16 -0.35
CA GLY A 97 -4.48 6.96 0.62
C GLY A 97 -4.41 6.33 2.00
N SER A 98 -4.94 5.11 2.17
CA SER A 98 -4.96 4.40 3.46
C SER A 98 -3.63 3.72 3.79
N VAL A 99 -3.39 3.51 5.09
CA VAL A 99 -2.28 2.69 5.59
C VAL A 99 -2.32 1.30 4.96
N ARG A 100 -3.50 0.66 4.87
CA ARG A 100 -3.66 -0.65 4.24
C ARG A 100 -3.17 -0.69 2.80
N TYR A 101 -3.47 0.35 2.00
CA TYR A 101 -2.98 0.43 0.63
C TYR A 101 -1.46 0.55 0.60
N LEU A 102 -0.89 1.43 1.43
CA LEU A 102 0.56 1.59 1.55
C LEU A 102 1.26 0.28 1.92
N LEU A 103 0.75 -0.44 2.91
CA LEU A 103 1.27 -1.75 3.33
C LEU A 103 1.28 -2.75 2.17
N LYS A 104 0.18 -2.80 1.41
CA LYS A 104 0.08 -3.65 0.22
C LYS A 104 1.14 -3.30 -0.83
N GLN A 105 1.35 -2.01 -1.09
CA GLN A 105 2.37 -1.57 -2.05
C GLN A 105 3.80 -1.83 -1.54
N CYS A 106 4.05 -1.75 -0.24
CA CYS A 106 5.32 -2.17 0.34
C CYS A 106 5.57 -3.68 0.17
N ASP A 107 4.56 -4.52 0.38
CA ASP A 107 4.63 -5.99 0.16
C ASP A 107 4.92 -6.31 -1.32
N GLU A 108 4.26 -5.62 -2.26
CA GLU A 108 4.51 -5.73 -3.70
C GLU A 108 5.89 -5.21 -4.11
N ALA A 109 6.42 -4.22 -3.37
CA ALA A 109 7.77 -3.71 -3.55
C ALA A 109 8.86 -4.65 -2.99
N GLY A 110 8.49 -5.75 -2.32
CA GLY A 110 9.45 -6.66 -1.68
C GLY A 110 9.97 -6.18 -0.32
N ILE A 111 9.38 -5.13 0.25
CA ILE A 111 9.77 -4.60 1.55
C ILE A 111 9.29 -5.57 2.65
N ASP A 112 10.22 -6.02 3.50
CA ASP A 112 9.92 -6.93 4.60
C ASP A 112 8.84 -6.35 5.51
N ARG A 113 7.77 -7.12 5.76
CA ARG A 113 6.68 -6.72 6.66
C ARG A 113 7.15 -6.29 8.04
N LYS A 114 8.28 -6.81 8.54
CA LYS A 114 8.88 -6.34 9.80
C LYS A 114 9.16 -4.84 9.82
N VAL A 115 9.53 -4.26 8.68
CA VAL A 115 9.77 -2.80 8.51
C VAL A 115 8.49 -2.04 8.76
N THR A 116 7.39 -2.48 8.13
CA THR A 116 6.09 -1.84 8.24
C THR A 116 5.42 -2.12 9.58
N ASP A 117 5.55 -3.34 10.12
CA ASP A 117 4.99 -3.74 11.41
C ASP A 117 5.64 -2.94 12.56
N THR A 118 6.96 -2.67 12.46
CA THR A 118 7.67 -1.79 13.43
C THR A 118 7.07 -0.37 13.49
N VAL A 119 6.49 0.12 12.39
CA VAL A 119 5.97 1.49 12.29
C VAL A 119 4.48 1.55 12.63
N PHE A 120 3.70 0.61 12.13
CA PHE A 120 2.25 0.61 12.25
C PHE A 120 1.71 -0.26 13.41
N GLY A 121 2.58 -1.01 14.09
CA GLY A 121 2.26 -1.70 15.35
C GLY A 121 1.43 -2.98 15.19
N ASN A 122 1.79 -3.83 14.21
CA ASN A 122 1.28 -5.21 14.11
C ASN A 122 2.14 -6.18 14.94
#